data_AF-A0A6L3EPN2-F1
#
_entry.id   AF-A0A6L3EPN2-F1
#
_cell.length_a   1.000
_cell.length_b   1.000
_cell.length_c   1.000
_cell.angle_alpha   90.00
_cell.angle_beta   90.00
_cell.angle_gamma   90.00
#
_symmetry.space_group_name_H-M   'P 1'
#
loop_
_entity.id
_entity.type
_entity.pdbx_description
1 polymer ?
#
loop_
_entity_poly.entity_id
_entity_poly.type
_entity_poly.pdbx_seq_one_letter_code
_entity_poly.pdbx_strand_id
1 'polypeptide(L)'
;MSKKRITLALASLGAMLSFTSGALAADRIAFGTTALKSVHYTYAAAAGKAINEHSADKVQLTVISTGGAVDNLNRIGRGHIDMELGTDATIYQA
;
A
#
# COMPACT_ATOMS: atom_id res chain seq x y z
N MET A 1 -11.25 -49.94 -8.71
CA MET A 1 -10.08 -49.32 -8.03
C MET A 1 -10.06 -49.76 -6.56
N SER A 2 -8.91 -50.20 -6.04
CA SER A 2 -8.77 -50.63 -4.63
C SER A 2 -8.94 -49.44 -3.68
N LYS A 3 -9.64 -49.62 -2.55
CA LYS A 3 -9.87 -48.58 -1.52
C LYS A 3 -8.56 -47.89 -1.09
N LYS A 4 -7.44 -48.63 -1.06
CA LYS A 4 -6.10 -48.10 -0.75
C LYS A 4 -5.61 -47.06 -1.76
N ARG A 5 -5.96 -47.17 -3.05
CA ARG A 5 -5.57 -46.21 -4.10
C ARG A 5 -6.37 -44.90 -4.01
N ILE A 6 -7.62 -44.98 -3.57
CA ILE A 6 -8.48 -43.80 -3.35
C ILE A 6 -8.02 -43.04 -2.11
N THR A 7 -7.69 -43.73 -1.02
CA THR A 7 -7.17 -43.09 0.20
C THR A 7 -5.82 -42.40 -0.05
N LEU A 8 -4.93 -43.01 -0.84
CA LEU A 8 -3.63 -42.42 -1.16
C LEU A 8 -3.76 -41.17 -2.06
N ALA A 9 -4.69 -41.19 -3.02
CA ALA A 9 -4.98 -40.04 -3.88
C ALA A 9 -5.61 -38.87 -3.11
N LEU A 10 -6.50 -39.15 -2.14
CA LEU A 10 -7.07 -38.11 -1.27
C LEU A 10 -6.03 -37.50 -0.34
N ALA A 11 -5.11 -38.31 0.21
CA ALA A 11 -4.04 -37.84 1.08
C ALA A 11 -3.05 -36.91 0.33
N SER A 12 -2.71 -37.25 -0.92
CA SER A 12 -1.87 -36.38 -1.75
C SER A 12 -2.54 -35.05 -2.11
N LEU A 13 -3.87 -35.04 -2.32
CA LEU A 13 -4.61 -33.82 -2.63
C LEU A 13 -4.73 -32.90 -1.40
N GLY A 14 -4.92 -33.49 -0.20
CA GLY A 14 -4.92 -32.76 1.06
C GLY A 14 -3.55 -32.13 1.40
N ALA A 15 -2.46 -32.83 1.09
CA ALA A 15 -1.10 -32.31 1.32
C ALA A 15 -0.74 -31.14 0.39
N MET A 16 -1.28 -31.10 -0.84
CA MET A 16 -1.04 -30.01 -1.79
C MET A 16 -1.73 -28.69 -1.40
N LEU A 17 -2.86 -28.76 -0.70
CA LEU A 17 -3.60 -27.58 -0.23
C LEU A 17 -2.99 -26.95 1.03
N SER A 18 -2.15 -27.69 1.76
CA SER A 18 -1.52 -27.21 3.00
C SER A 18 -0.34 -26.25 2.81
N PHE A 19 0.15 -26.07 1.57
CA PHE A 19 1.30 -25.21 1.25
C PHE A 19 0.92 -23.84 0.66
N THR A 20 -0.36 -23.46 0.69
CA THR A 20 -0.78 -22.11 0.30
C THR A 20 -0.57 -21.15 1.47
N SER A 21 0.68 -20.89 1.86
CA SER A 21 0.99 -19.67 2.60
C SER A 21 0.71 -18.50 1.67
N GLY A 22 -0.50 -17.95 1.73
CA GLY A 22 -0.89 -16.79 0.95
C GLY A 22 0.08 -15.65 1.28
N ALA A 23 0.86 -15.21 0.28
CA ALA A 23 1.61 -13.99 0.41
C ALA A 23 0.62 -12.87 0.73
N LEU A 24 0.76 -12.24 1.90
CA LEU A 24 -0.05 -11.08 2.24
C LEU A 24 0.36 -9.97 1.28
N ALA A 25 -0.59 -9.45 0.50
CA ALA A 25 -0.32 -8.35 -0.40
C ALA A 25 0.00 -7.09 0.42
N ALA A 26 1.02 -6.34 -0.01
CA ALA A 26 1.38 -5.07 0.60
C ALA A 26 0.23 -4.06 0.50
N ASP A 27 0.01 -3.28 1.57
CA ASP A 27 -0.87 -2.13 1.55
C ASP A 27 -0.29 -1.06 0.62
N ARG A 28 -1.08 -0.61 -0.34
CA ARG A 28 -0.65 0.38 -1.32
C ARG A 28 -1.14 1.75 -0.88
N ILE A 29 -0.20 2.65 -0.62
CA ILE A 29 -0.49 4.00 -0.11
C ILE A 29 -0.07 5.03 -1.15
N ALA A 30 -1.03 5.80 -1.64
CA ALA A 30 -0.84 6.98 -2.46
C ALA A 30 -0.72 8.24 -1.57
N PHE A 31 0.48 8.80 -1.53
CA PHE A 31 0.82 9.97 -0.71
C PHE A 31 0.88 11.23 -1.58
N GLY A 32 -0.16 12.07 -1.50
CA GLY A 32 -0.23 13.37 -2.16
C GLY A 32 0.64 14.43 -1.48
N THR A 33 1.24 15.30 -2.29
CA THR A 33 2.21 16.30 -1.80
C THR A 33 1.93 17.69 -2.40
N THR A 34 2.80 18.18 -3.26
CA THR A 34 2.73 19.48 -3.95
C THR A 34 3.62 19.40 -5.20
N ALA A 35 4.02 20.53 -5.78
CA ALA A 35 4.87 20.58 -6.97
C ALA A 35 6.26 19.96 -6.72
N LEU A 36 6.83 19.32 -7.76
CA LEU A 36 8.14 18.65 -7.75
C LEU A 36 9.31 19.51 -7.26
N LYS A 37 9.23 20.84 -7.44
CA LYS A 37 10.28 21.79 -7.01
C LYS A 37 10.15 22.25 -5.55
N SER A 38 9.13 21.80 -4.83
CA SER A 38 8.93 22.14 -3.43
C SER A 38 9.75 21.25 -2.49
N VAL A 39 10.20 21.83 -1.38
CA VAL A 39 10.87 21.08 -0.30
C VAL A 39 9.97 19.98 0.28
N HIS A 40 8.65 20.20 0.34
CA HIS A 40 7.71 19.20 0.83
C HIS A 40 7.64 17.96 -0.06
N TYR A 41 7.76 18.14 -1.38
CA TYR A 41 7.87 17.01 -2.30
C TYR A 41 9.17 16.23 -2.03
N THR A 42 10.29 16.94 -1.88
CA THR A 42 11.59 16.31 -1.60
C THR A 42 11.59 15.52 -0.30
N TYR A 43 10.98 16.06 0.77
CA TYR A 43 10.86 15.35 2.05
C TYR A 43 10.01 14.09 1.92
N ALA A 44 8.84 14.18 1.30
CA ALA A 44 7.97 13.04 1.09
C ALA A 44 8.62 11.96 0.22
N ALA A 45 9.34 12.34 -0.83
CA ALA A 45 10.08 11.39 -1.69
C ALA A 45 11.16 10.64 -0.91
N ALA A 46 11.93 11.35 -0.07
CA ALA A 46 12.95 10.72 0.78
C ALA A 46 12.32 9.79 1.82
N ALA A 47 11.26 10.23 2.50
CA ALA A 47 10.51 9.40 3.46
C ALA A 47 9.89 8.17 2.80
N GLY A 48 9.27 8.33 1.63
CA GLY A 48 8.66 7.24 0.88
C GLY A 48 9.68 6.18 0.44
N LYS A 49 10.88 6.61 0.04
CA LYS A 49 12.00 5.69 -0.23
C LYS A 49 12.36 4.88 1.02
N ALA A 50 12.58 5.54 2.14
CA ALA A 50 12.93 4.87 3.39
C ALA A 50 11.83 3.90 3.87
N ILE A 51 10.55 4.30 3.77
CA ILE A 51 9.40 3.44 4.11
C ILE A 51 9.40 2.19 3.22
N ASN A 52 9.55 2.35 1.91
CA ASN A 52 9.57 1.21 0.99
C ASN A 52 10.77 0.28 1.22
N GLU A 53 11.93 0.81 1.64
CA GLU A 53 13.11 0.01 1.96
C GLU A 53 12.97 -0.78 3.27
N HIS A 54 12.18 -0.28 4.23
CA HIS A 54 12.12 -0.84 5.59
C HIS A 54 10.78 -1.49 5.95
N SER A 55 9.74 -1.36 5.13
CA SER A 55 8.42 -1.94 5.40
C SER A 55 8.26 -3.38 4.92
N ALA A 56 9.32 -3.97 4.36
CA ALA A 56 9.32 -5.30 3.75
C ALA A 56 8.15 -5.48 2.75
N ASP A 57 7.29 -6.46 2.97
CA ASP A 57 6.11 -6.78 2.17
C ASP A 57 4.82 -6.15 2.71
N LYS A 58 4.89 -5.30 3.74
CA LYS A 58 3.71 -4.76 4.41
C LYS A 58 3.13 -3.53 3.73
N VAL A 59 3.98 -2.63 3.24
CA VAL A 59 3.57 -1.33 2.69
C VAL A 59 4.35 -1.02 1.42
N GLN A 60 3.64 -0.54 0.42
CA GLN A 60 4.19 0.08 -0.78
C GLN A 60 3.63 1.49 -0.92
N LEU A 61 4.48 2.48 -0.66
CA LEU A 61 4.14 3.90 -0.72
C LEU A 61 4.55 4.51 -2.07
N THR A 62 3.63 5.26 -2.67
CA THR A 62 3.85 6.05 -3.90
C THR A 62 3.66 7.53 -3.59
N VAL A 63 4.69 8.33 -3.81
CA VAL A 63 4.63 9.79 -3.66
C VAL A 63 4.15 10.42 -4.95
N ILE A 64 3.14 11.29 -4.84
CA ILE A 64 2.46 11.90 -5.98
C ILE A 64 2.60 13.42 -5.90
N SER A 65 3.06 14.03 -7.00
CA SER A 65 3.03 15.49 -7.18
C SER A 65 1.61 15.97 -7.43
N THR A 66 1.15 16.99 -6.71
CA THR A 66 -0.23 17.50 -6.75
C THR A 66 -0.28 19.03 -6.68
N GLY A 67 -1.48 19.60 -6.63
CA GLY A 67 -1.72 21.03 -6.46
C GLY A 67 -1.52 21.56 -5.02
N GLY A 68 -1.18 20.70 -4.05
CA GLY A 68 -1.05 21.07 -2.64
C GLY A 68 -2.25 20.69 -1.79
N ALA A 69 -2.35 21.25 -0.58
CA ALA A 69 -3.19 20.71 0.49
C ALA A 69 -4.69 20.67 0.18
N VAL A 70 -5.27 21.75 -0.35
CA VAL A 70 -6.69 21.76 -0.73
C VAL A 70 -7.00 20.77 -1.86
N ASP A 71 -6.11 20.64 -2.86
CA ASP A 71 -6.25 19.61 -3.91
C ASP A 71 -6.21 18.20 -3.31
N ASN A 72 -5.28 17.96 -2.39
CA ASN A 72 -5.11 16.67 -1.73
C ASN A 72 -6.32 16.30 -0.87
N LEU A 73 -6.84 17.19 -0.03
CA LEU A 73 -8.03 16.93 0.79
C LEU A 73 -9.23 16.54 -0.08
N ASN A 74 -9.42 17.26 -1.19
CA ASN A 74 -10.44 16.93 -2.17
C ASN A 74 -10.20 15.55 -2.84
N ARG A 75 -8.94 15.15 -3.06
CA ARG A 75 -8.60 13.82 -3.59
C ARG A 75 -8.80 12.72 -2.57
N ILE A 76 -8.49 12.97 -1.29
CA ILE A 76 -8.74 12.04 -0.17
C ILE A 76 -10.24 11.80 -0.05
N GLY A 77 -11.06 12.88 -0.05
CA GLY A 77 -12.52 12.77 -0.01
C GLY A 77 -13.14 12.00 -1.18
N ARG A 78 -12.42 11.88 -2.31
CA ARG A 78 -12.82 11.05 -3.47
C ARG A 78 -12.16 9.67 -3.51
N GLY A 79 -11.28 9.34 -2.56
CA GLY A 79 -10.53 8.08 -2.54
C GLY A 79 -9.47 7.95 -3.63
N HIS A 80 -8.95 9.07 -4.16
CA HIS A 80 -7.91 9.06 -5.19
C HIS A 80 -6.49 8.99 -4.63
N ILE A 81 -6.31 9.45 -3.38
CA ILE A 81 -5.05 9.36 -2.62
C ILE A 81 -5.41 9.01 -1.17
N ASP A 82 -4.48 8.41 -0.44
CA ASP A 82 -4.71 7.87 0.90
C ASP A 82 -4.25 8.82 2.01
N MET A 83 -3.19 9.61 1.75
CA MET A 83 -2.67 10.55 2.75
C MET A 83 -2.00 11.77 2.12
N GLU A 84 -1.76 12.79 2.93
CA GLU A 84 -1.01 13.99 2.53
C GLU A 84 -0.09 14.57 3.61
N LEU A 85 0.68 15.59 3.21
CA LEU A 85 1.47 16.43 4.10
C LEU A 85 0.85 17.83 4.09
N GLY A 86 0.09 18.12 5.14
CA GLY A 86 -0.59 19.39 5.33
C GLY A 86 -0.04 20.17 6.52
N THR A 87 -0.34 21.47 6.55
CA THR A 87 -0.21 22.27 7.76
C THR A 87 -1.50 22.16 8.58
N ASP A 88 -1.38 22.31 9.90
CA ASP A 88 -2.52 22.27 10.83
C ASP A 88 -3.69 23.16 10.39
N ALA A 89 -3.40 24.41 9.99
CA ALA A 89 -4.41 25.35 9.52
C ALA A 89 -5.23 24.83 8.32
N THR A 90 -4.61 24.08 7.41
CA THR A 90 -5.32 23.58 6.22
C THR A 90 -6.14 22.34 6.53
N ILE A 91 -5.64 21.47 7.42
CA ILE A 91 -6.36 20.26 7.84
C ILE A 91 -7.54 20.61 8.74
N TYR A 92 -7.38 21.57 9.67
CA TYR A 92 -8.44 22.00 10.57
C TYR A 92 -9.66 22.59 9.85
N GLN A 93 -9.45 23.17 8.67
CA GLN A 93 -10.49 23.81 7.87
C GLN A 93 -11.19 22.86 6.87
N ALA A 94 -10.73 21.61 6.78
CA ALA A 94 -11.21 20.60 5.85
C ALA A 94 -12.42 19.83 6.40
#